data_AF-A0A7C1AHC2-F1
#
_entry.id   AF-A0A7C1AHC2-F1
#
_cell.length_a   1.000
_cell.length_b   1.000
_cell.length_c   1.000
_cell.angle_alpha   90.00
_cell.angle_beta   90.00
_cell.angle_gamma   90.00
#
_symmetry.space_group_name_H-M   'P 1'
#
loop_
_entity.id
_entity.type
_entity.pdbx_description
1 polymer ?
#
loop_
_entity_poly.entity_id
_entity_poly.type
_entity_poly.pdbx_seq_one_letter_code
_entity_poly.pdbx_strand_id
1 'polypeptide(L)'
;MPEEKNEESLTLDKKTIDVLAAHIIPTSKYFEARFDHMQDQIDGLRDDLKDFRDDVDRRFTDVNRRFDSMKSNIDRRFADVNRRFDSMKNDMDQRFNQVDKRFEQVDKRFEQIIASIDRLTDKLDYRDEKQRAFTLKMFTIAIGISVIGALGAFLKSLGVF
;
A
#
# COMPACT_ATOMS: atom_id res chain seq x y z
N MET A 1 -34.84 72.60 -59.83
CA MET A 1 -36.15 72.91 -59.24
C MET A 1 -36.22 72.20 -57.90
N PRO A 2 -36.37 72.90 -56.76
CA PRO A 2 -36.69 72.27 -55.49
C PRO A 2 -38.21 72.18 -55.31
N GLU A 3 -38.73 71.00 -54.96
CA GLU A 3 -40.13 70.82 -54.55
C GLU A 3 -40.33 71.44 -53.16
N GLU A 4 -41.16 72.47 -53.07
CA GLU A 4 -41.67 72.97 -51.79
C GLU A 4 -42.57 71.89 -51.18
N LYS A 5 -42.09 71.25 -50.09
CA LYS A 5 -42.95 70.44 -49.23
C LYS A 5 -43.94 71.36 -48.54
N ASN A 6 -45.19 71.29 -48.99
CA ASN A 6 -46.32 71.95 -48.33
C ASN A 6 -46.52 71.29 -46.96
N GLU A 7 -46.03 71.92 -45.88
CA GLU A 7 -46.33 71.49 -44.51
C GLU A 7 -47.79 71.88 -44.20
N GLU A 8 -48.72 70.94 -44.42
CA GLU A 8 -50.09 71.07 -43.91
C GLU A 8 -50.05 71.12 -42.38
N SER A 9 -50.16 72.32 -41.81
CA SER A 9 -50.26 72.49 -40.36
C SER A 9 -51.64 72.01 -39.91
N LEU A 10 -51.70 70.87 -39.22
CA LEU A 10 -52.92 70.40 -38.58
C LEU A 10 -53.30 71.35 -37.42
N THR A 11 -54.34 72.16 -37.61
CA THR A 11 -54.94 72.94 -36.53
C THR A 11 -55.96 72.07 -35.79
N LEU A 12 -55.61 71.60 -34.60
CA LEU A 12 -56.53 70.87 -33.73
C LEU A 12 -57.50 71.85 -33.06
N ASP A 13 -58.80 71.59 -33.16
CA ASP A 13 -59.78 72.36 -32.41
C ASP A 13 -59.78 71.97 -30.92
N LYS A 14 -60.23 72.89 -30.07
CA LYS A 14 -60.21 72.73 -28.61
C LYS A 14 -60.96 71.47 -28.14
N LYS A 15 -62.08 71.11 -28.78
CA LYS A 15 -62.87 69.94 -28.39
C LYS A 15 -62.11 68.65 -28.71
N THR A 16 -61.38 68.60 -29.83
CA THR A 16 -60.52 67.45 -30.16
C THR A 16 -59.35 67.33 -29.19
N ILE A 17 -58.74 68.44 -28.78
CA ILE A 17 -57.68 68.44 -27.74
C ILE A 17 -58.24 67.93 -26.40
N ASP A 18 -59.43 68.38 -25.99
CA ASP A 18 -60.05 67.95 -24.74
C ASP A 18 -60.37 66.44 -24.76
N VAL A 19 -60.89 65.92 -25.88
CA VAL A 19 -61.17 64.48 -26.04
C VAL A 19 -59.87 63.64 -26.03
N LEU A 20 -58.81 64.11 -26.69
CA LEU A 20 -57.51 63.45 -26.68
C LEU A 20 -56.89 63.46 -25.28
N ALA A 21 -56.92 64.60 -24.59
CA ALA A 21 -56.44 64.73 -23.22
C ALA A 21 -57.20 63.80 -22.26
N ALA A 22 -58.53 63.69 -22.42
CA ALA A 22 -59.36 62.79 -21.63
C ALA A 22 -58.99 61.29 -21.80
N HIS A 23 -58.40 60.90 -22.93
CA HIS A 23 -57.95 59.52 -23.16
C HIS A 23 -56.45 59.31 -22.85
N ILE A 24 -55.62 60.32 -23.10
CA ILE A 24 -54.16 60.22 -22.94
C ILE A 24 -53.75 60.36 -21.46
N ILE A 25 -54.41 61.24 -20.69
CA ILE A 25 -54.01 61.47 -19.29
C ILE A 25 -54.22 60.21 -18.43
N PRO A 26 -55.38 59.51 -18.47
CA PRO A 26 -55.57 58.29 -17.69
C PRO A 26 -54.64 57.14 -18.11
N THR A 27 -54.37 57.01 -19.42
CA THR A 27 -53.45 55.98 -19.92
C THR A 27 -52.01 56.27 -19.52
N SER A 28 -51.56 57.52 -19.57
CA SER A 28 -50.24 57.94 -19.07
C SER A 28 -50.07 57.63 -17.58
N LYS A 29 -51.10 57.90 -16.76
CA LYS A 29 -51.09 57.58 -15.32
C LYS A 29 -51.02 56.08 -15.05
N TYR A 30 -51.71 55.27 -15.85
CA TYR A 30 -51.62 53.82 -15.78
C TYR A 30 -50.22 53.30 -16.16
N PHE A 31 -49.60 53.85 -17.20
CA PHE A 31 -48.23 53.51 -17.58
C PHE A 31 -47.21 53.88 -16.51
N GLU A 32 -47.35 55.05 -15.87
CA GLU A 32 -46.49 55.50 -14.77
C GLU A 32 -46.56 54.51 -13.59
N ALA A 33 -47.76 54.15 -13.13
CA ALA A 33 -47.93 53.19 -12.04
C ALA A 33 -47.38 51.78 -12.38
N ARG A 34 -47.55 51.32 -13.62
CA ARG A 34 -46.98 50.05 -14.07
C ARG A 34 -45.45 50.12 -14.20
N PHE A 35 -44.91 51.27 -14.57
CA PHE A 35 -43.47 51.50 -14.67
C PHE A 35 -42.83 51.51 -13.28
N ASP A 36 -43.44 52.18 -12.30
CA ASP A 36 -43.00 52.17 -10.89
C ASP A 36 -42.97 50.73 -10.35
N HIS A 37 -44.06 49.98 -10.54
CA HIS A 37 -44.11 48.57 -10.13
C HIS A 37 -43.02 47.72 -10.81
N MET A 38 -42.73 47.97 -12.09
CA MET A 38 -41.68 47.26 -12.80
C MET A 38 -40.29 47.62 -12.26
N GLN A 39 -40.05 48.87 -11.88
CA GLN A 39 -38.82 49.29 -11.20
C GLN A 39 -38.66 48.56 -9.87
N ASP A 40 -39.72 48.52 -9.05
CA ASP A 40 -39.70 47.80 -7.77
C ASP A 40 -39.37 46.32 -7.95
N GLN A 41 -39.95 45.67 -8.97
CA GLN A 41 -39.64 44.27 -9.30
C GLN A 41 -38.19 44.07 -9.75
N ILE A 42 -37.64 45.00 -10.54
CA ILE A 42 -36.24 44.93 -11.00
C ILE A 42 -35.28 45.11 -9.83
N ASP A 43 -35.57 46.02 -8.92
CA ASP A 43 -34.73 46.26 -7.75
C ASP A 43 -34.80 45.08 -6.77
N GLY A 44 -35.99 44.51 -6.55
CA GLY A 44 -36.12 43.26 -5.79
C GLY A 44 -35.32 42.10 -6.40
N LEU A 45 -35.37 41.93 -7.72
CA LEU A 45 -34.56 40.90 -8.40
C LEU A 45 -33.05 41.15 -8.26
N ARG A 46 -32.61 42.41 -8.28
CA ARG A 46 -31.19 42.76 -8.08
C ARG A 46 -30.72 42.40 -6.68
N ASP A 47 -31.55 42.66 -5.67
CA ASP A 47 -31.26 42.30 -4.29
C ASP A 47 -31.21 40.78 -4.11
N ASP A 48 -32.19 40.04 -4.64
CA ASP A 48 -32.20 38.57 -4.62
C ASP A 48 -30.95 37.96 -5.29
N LEU A 49 -30.52 38.53 -6.43
CA LEU A 49 -29.31 38.09 -7.13
C LEU A 49 -28.05 38.36 -6.34
N LYS A 50 -27.98 39.49 -5.63
CA LYS A 50 -26.87 39.82 -4.76
C LYS A 50 -26.80 38.85 -3.57
N ASP A 51 -27.92 38.61 -2.91
CA ASP A 51 -28.02 37.68 -1.79
C ASP A 51 -27.68 36.24 -2.21
N PHE A 52 -28.16 35.82 -3.39
CA PHE A 52 -27.81 34.53 -3.97
C PHE A 52 -26.30 34.42 -4.22
N ARG A 53 -25.68 35.44 -4.81
CA ARG A 53 -24.23 35.46 -5.04
C ARG A 53 -23.46 35.36 -3.72
N ASP A 54 -23.86 36.11 -2.70
CA ASP A 54 -23.22 36.11 -1.39
C ASP A 54 -23.40 34.77 -0.65
N ASP A 55 -24.55 34.09 -0.82
CA ASP A 55 -24.74 32.71 -0.32
C ASP A 55 -23.83 31.71 -1.05
N VAL A 56 -23.76 31.81 -2.38
CA VAL A 56 -22.89 30.95 -3.20
C VAL A 56 -21.42 31.12 -2.84
N ASP A 57 -20.93 32.35 -2.71
CA ASP A 57 -19.54 32.64 -2.34
C ASP A 57 -19.21 32.08 -0.94
N ARG A 58 -20.14 32.17 0.02
CA ARG A 58 -20.00 31.55 1.34
C ARG A 58 -19.93 30.03 1.27
N ARG A 59 -20.79 29.39 0.46
CA ARG A 59 -20.77 27.93 0.27
C ARG A 59 -19.48 27.45 -0.38
N PHE A 60 -19.00 28.15 -1.41
CA PHE A 60 -17.71 27.82 -2.04
C PHE A 60 -16.55 27.94 -1.07
N THR A 61 -16.57 28.97 -0.21
CA THR A 61 -15.57 29.13 0.85
C THR A 61 -15.60 27.96 1.84
N ASP A 62 -16.80 27.50 2.26
CA ASP A 62 -16.93 26.33 3.13
C ASP A 62 -16.43 25.04 2.47
N VAL A 63 -16.80 24.82 1.21
CA VAL A 63 -16.34 23.67 0.42
C VAL A 63 -14.81 23.65 0.32
N ASN A 64 -14.18 24.80 0.03
CA ASN A 64 -12.73 24.91 -0.03
C ASN A 64 -12.07 24.54 1.31
N ARG A 65 -12.60 25.06 2.43
CA ARG A 65 -12.09 24.70 3.77
C ARG A 65 -12.23 23.21 4.07
N ARG A 66 -13.36 22.59 3.70
CA ARG A 66 -13.57 21.14 3.87
C ARG A 66 -12.61 20.33 3.00
N PHE A 67 -12.35 20.78 1.79
CA PHE A 67 -11.39 20.15 0.88
C PHE A 67 -9.96 20.22 1.43
N ASP A 68 -9.53 21.38 1.92
CA ASP A 68 -8.21 21.56 2.53
C ASP A 68 -8.03 20.70 3.78
N SER A 69 -9.06 20.64 4.63
CA SER A 69 -9.09 19.77 5.82
C SER A 69 -9.00 18.29 5.45
N MET A 70 -9.75 17.87 4.43
CA MET A 70 -9.71 16.50 3.91
C MET A 70 -8.32 16.16 3.35
N LYS A 71 -7.74 17.04 2.53
CA LYS A 71 -6.38 16.87 1.99
C LYS A 71 -5.35 16.72 3.12
N SER A 72 -5.38 17.61 4.11
CA SER A 72 -4.49 17.53 5.28
C SER A 72 -4.68 16.24 6.10
N ASN A 73 -5.91 15.73 6.23
CA ASN A 73 -6.16 14.45 6.89
C ASN A 73 -5.55 13.29 6.09
N ILE A 74 -5.76 13.29 4.77
CA ILE A 74 -5.22 12.28 3.86
C ILE A 74 -3.70 12.26 3.92
N ASP A 75 -3.04 13.41 3.80
CA ASP A 75 -1.58 13.53 3.86
C ASP A 75 -1.02 12.97 5.18
N ARG A 76 -1.67 13.30 6.31
CA ARG A 76 -1.29 12.74 7.62
C ARG A 76 -1.45 11.22 7.69
N ARG A 77 -2.53 10.68 7.14
CA ARG A 77 -2.76 9.22 7.10
C ARG A 77 -1.74 8.51 6.23
N PHE A 78 -1.40 9.06 5.07
CA PHE A 78 -0.34 8.51 4.22
C PHE A 78 1.03 8.54 4.91
N ALA A 79 1.37 9.65 5.58
CA ALA A 79 2.59 9.73 6.36
C ALA A 79 2.63 8.69 7.50
N ASP A 80 1.50 8.44 8.18
CA ASP A 80 1.42 7.40 9.21
C ASP A 80 1.61 5.99 8.63
N VAL A 81 0.98 5.70 7.49
CA VAL A 81 1.12 4.42 6.79
C VAL A 81 2.58 4.19 6.38
N ASN A 82 3.25 5.20 5.81
CA ASN A 82 4.66 5.10 5.43
C ASN A 82 5.55 4.78 6.63
N ARG A 83 5.36 5.48 7.77
CA ARG A 83 6.12 5.19 9.00
C ARG A 83 5.90 3.76 9.51
N ARG A 84 4.67 3.25 9.48
CA ARG A 84 4.38 1.86 9.87
C ARG A 84 5.03 0.86 8.93
N PHE A 85 5.02 1.13 7.64
CA PHE A 85 5.64 0.28 6.64
C PHE A 85 7.16 0.22 6.82
N ASP A 86 7.81 1.37 7.02
CA ASP A 86 9.25 1.44 7.31
C ASP A 86 9.60 0.71 8.60
N SER A 87 8.81 0.88 9.66
CA SER A 87 9.00 0.16 10.92
C SER A 87 8.86 -1.36 10.74
N MET A 88 7.88 -1.80 9.96
CA MET A 88 7.66 -3.23 9.69
C MET A 88 8.80 -3.82 8.87
N LYS A 89 9.28 -3.10 7.85
CA LYS A 89 10.43 -3.50 7.05
C LYS A 89 11.68 -3.67 7.93
N ASN A 90 11.96 -2.72 8.81
CA ASN A 90 13.10 -2.79 9.72
C ASN A 90 13.00 -3.97 10.70
N ASP A 91 11.82 -4.23 11.26
CA ASP A 91 11.60 -5.41 12.13
C ASP A 91 11.81 -6.72 11.36
N MET A 92 11.28 -6.81 10.14
CA MET A 92 11.50 -7.98 9.28
C MET A 92 13.00 -8.18 9.00
N ASP A 93 13.72 -7.13 8.60
CA ASP A 93 15.16 -7.21 8.32
C ASP A 93 15.94 -7.66 9.57
N GLN A 94 15.59 -7.17 10.77
CA GLN A 94 16.21 -7.62 12.02
C GLN A 94 15.93 -9.10 12.31
N ARG A 95 14.69 -9.55 12.13
CA ARG A 95 14.31 -10.95 12.34
C ARG A 95 14.97 -11.89 11.35
N PHE A 96 15.07 -11.52 10.08
CA PHE A 96 15.80 -12.29 9.08
C PHE A 96 17.28 -12.41 9.42
N ASN A 97 17.94 -11.31 9.79
CA ASN A 97 19.33 -11.35 10.25
C ASN A 97 19.53 -12.26 11.48
N GLN A 98 18.55 -12.31 12.39
CA GLN A 98 18.60 -13.23 13.53
C GLN A 98 18.45 -14.69 13.10
N VAL A 99 17.59 -14.97 12.12
CA VAL A 99 17.42 -16.29 11.53
C VAL A 99 18.71 -16.75 10.87
N ASP A 100 19.35 -15.90 10.07
CA ASP A 100 20.62 -16.22 9.40
C ASP A 100 21.70 -16.60 10.42
N LYS A 101 21.87 -15.81 11.49
CA LYS A 101 22.80 -16.14 12.58
C LYS A 101 22.52 -17.49 13.25
N ARG A 102 21.24 -17.85 13.39
CA ARG A 102 20.86 -19.16 13.96
C ARG A 102 21.18 -20.30 12.99
N PHE A 103 21.00 -20.10 11.69
CA PHE A 103 21.39 -21.08 10.68
C PHE A 103 22.92 -21.27 10.66
N GLU A 104 23.71 -20.20 10.70
CA GLU A 104 25.17 -20.31 10.82
C GLU A 104 25.61 -21.11 12.06
N GLN A 105 24.93 -20.94 13.20
CA GLN A 105 25.20 -21.71 14.40
C GLN A 105 24.83 -23.20 14.24
N VAL A 106 23.74 -23.48 13.54
CA VAL A 106 23.32 -24.85 13.24
C VAL A 106 24.33 -25.52 12.31
N ASP A 107 24.80 -24.83 11.27
CA ASP A 107 25.82 -25.34 10.34
C ASP A 107 27.11 -25.70 11.09
N LYS A 108 27.60 -24.81 11.96
CA LYS A 108 28.78 -25.10 12.80
C LYS A 108 28.59 -26.33 13.69
N ARG A 109 27.39 -26.54 14.24
CA ARG A 109 27.09 -27.73 15.05
C ARG A 109 27.07 -28.99 14.19
N PHE A 110 26.54 -28.93 12.97
CA PHE A 110 26.58 -30.05 12.04
C PHE A 110 28.01 -30.39 11.62
N GLU A 111 28.85 -29.40 11.31
CA GLU A 111 30.28 -29.62 11.04
C GLU A 111 30.99 -30.33 12.22
N GLN A 112 30.72 -29.91 13.45
CA GLN A 112 31.25 -30.56 14.65
C GLN A 112 30.76 -32.00 14.82
N ILE A 113 29.49 -32.28 14.51
CA ILE A 113 28.92 -33.63 14.56
C ILE A 113 29.57 -34.52 13.51
N ILE A 114 29.71 -34.03 12.26
CA ILE A 114 30.37 -34.76 11.17
C ILE A 114 31.80 -35.11 11.57
N ALA A 115 32.58 -34.14 12.04
CA ALA A 115 33.95 -34.38 12.51
C ALA A 115 34.02 -35.37 13.69
N SER A 116 33.01 -35.40 14.55
CA SER A 116 32.93 -36.36 15.66
C SER A 116 32.60 -37.77 15.17
N ILE A 117 31.73 -37.90 14.17
CA ILE A 117 31.40 -39.17 13.52
C ILE A 117 32.62 -39.72 12.79
N ASP A 118 33.33 -38.91 12.02
CA ASP A 118 34.55 -39.33 11.30
C ASP A 118 35.58 -39.93 12.27
N ARG A 119 35.84 -39.25 13.40
CA ARG A 119 36.74 -39.76 14.45
C ARG A 119 36.25 -41.08 15.07
N LEU A 120 34.94 -41.26 15.21
CA LEU A 120 34.38 -42.52 15.72
C LEU A 120 34.57 -43.64 14.70
N THR A 121 34.36 -43.37 13.42
CA THR A 121 34.61 -44.30 12.31
C THR A 121 36.08 -44.73 12.30
N ASP A 122 37.03 -43.78 12.31
CA ASP A 122 38.47 -44.07 12.36
C ASP A 122 38.84 -44.95 13.56
N LYS A 123 38.25 -44.68 14.72
CA LYS A 123 38.49 -45.46 15.94
C LYS A 123 37.89 -46.87 15.86
N LEU A 124 36.75 -47.02 15.20
CA LEU A 124 36.12 -48.32 14.97
C LEU A 124 36.97 -49.15 14.01
N ASP A 125 37.40 -48.58 12.88
CA ASP A 125 38.25 -49.24 11.90
C ASP A 125 39.57 -49.71 12.52
N TYR A 126 40.21 -48.84 13.32
CA TYR A 126 41.43 -49.21 14.05
C TYR A 126 41.21 -50.37 15.04
N ARG A 127 40.05 -50.41 15.71
CA ARG A 127 39.71 -51.51 16.64
C ARG A 127 39.41 -52.80 15.89
N ASP A 128 38.69 -52.72 14.78
CA ASP A 128 38.33 -53.87 13.95
C ASP A 128 39.59 -54.54 13.37
N GLU A 129 40.53 -53.73 12.83
CA GLU A 129 41.83 -54.20 12.33
C GLU A 129 42.63 -54.93 13.42
N LYS A 130 42.72 -54.34 14.63
CA LYS A 130 43.41 -54.97 15.77
C LYS A 130 42.74 -56.25 16.23
N GLN A 131 41.41 -56.29 16.27
CA GLN A 131 40.65 -57.48 16.65
C GLN A 131 40.85 -58.61 15.63
N ARG A 132 40.80 -58.30 14.34
CA ARG A 132 41.09 -59.26 13.26
C ARG A 132 42.52 -59.80 13.35
N ALA A 133 43.51 -58.92 13.54
CA ALA A 133 44.91 -59.33 13.69
C ALA A 133 45.13 -60.23 14.92
N PHE A 134 44.49 -59.92 16.04
CA PHE A 134 44.54 -60.76 17.24
C PHE A 134 43.88 -62.12 17.01
N THR A 135 42.67 -62.14 16.44
CA THR A 135 41.95 -63.38 16.12
C THR A 135 42.75 -64.30 15.20
N LEU A 136 43.38 -63.76 14.15
CA LEU A 136 44.25 -64.52 13.25
C LEU A 136 45.45 -65.12 14.00
N LYS A 137 46.13 -64.33 14.84
CA LYS A 137 47.26 -64.83 15.65
C LYS A 137 46.84 -65.98 16.58
N MET A 138 45.71 -65.84 17.27
CA MET A 138 45.19 -66.89 18.15
C MET A 138 44.85 -68.17 17.37
N PHE A 139 44.25 -68.03 16.18
CA PHE A 139 43.93 -69.16 15.32
C PHE A 139 45.20 -69.88 14.83
N THR A 140 46.24 -69.14 14.41
CA THR A 140 47.53 -69.73 14.01
C THR A 140 48.21 -70.47 15.17
N ILE A 141 48.20 -69.90 16.38
CA ILE A 141 48.74 -70.56 17.58
C ILE A 141 47.98 -71.86 17.87
N ALA A 142 46.64 -71.82 17.81
CA ALA A 142 45.80 -72.99 18.04
C ALA A 142 46.09 -74.12 17.04
N ILE A 143 46.19 -73.80 15.74
CA ILE A 143 46.59 -74.76 14.71
C ILE A 143 47.97 -75.36 15.02
N GLY A 144 48.96 -74.52 15.38
CA GLY A 144 50.30 -74.98 15.72
C GLY A 144 50.32 -75.98 16.88
N ILE A 145 49.58 -75.69 17.96
CA ILE A 145 49.44 -76.59 19.11
C ILE A 145 48.80 -77.92 18.70
N SER A 146 47.75 -77.90 17.89
CA SER A 146 47.09 -79.12 17.40
C SER A 146 48.02 -79.98 16.54
N VAL A 147 48.82 -79.38 15.65
CA VAL A 147 49.77 -80.10 14.79
C VAL A 147 50.87 -80.77 15.63
N ILE A 148 51.43 -80.08 16.63
CA ILE A 148 52.44 -80.66 17.54
C ILE A 148 51.85 -81.84 18.33
N GLY A 149 50.64 -81.69 18.86
CA GLY A 149 49.96 -82.77 19.58
C GLY A 149 49.72 -84.00 18.71
N ALA A 150 49.27 -83.80 17.46
CA ALA A 150 49.06 -84.89 16.50
C ALA A 150 50.38 -85.59 16.11
N LEU A 151 51.45 -84.83 15.86
CA LEU A 151 52.78 -85.38 15.59
C LEU A 151 53.34 -86.18 16.76
N GLY A 152 53.17 -85.70 18.00
CA GLY A 152 53.58 -86.43 19.19
C GLY A 152 52.84 -87.77 19.35
N ALA A 153 51.52 -87.78 19.13
CA ALA A 153 50.73 -89.00 19.12
C ALA A 153 51.16 -89.97 18.00
N PHE A 154 51.45 -89.43 16.81
CA PHE A 154 51.92 -90.21 15.67
C PHE A 154 53.30 -90.86 15.90
N LEU A 155 54.28 -90.09 16.39
CA LEU A 155 55.62 -90.61 16.73
C LEU A 155 55.56 -91.71 17.79
N LYS A 156 54.67 -91.57 18.79
CA LYS A 156 54.41 -92.60 19.79
C LYS A 156 53.84 -93.88 19.16
N SER A 157 52.97 -93.77 18.16
CA SER A 157 52.44 -94.92 17.43
C SER A 157 53.50 -95.63 16.57
N LEU A 158 54.56 -94.92 16.15
CA LEU A 158 55.69 -95.47 15.39
C LEU A 158 56.81 -96.07 16.27
N GLY A 159 56.69 -95.98 17.60
CA GLY A 159 57.66 -96.58 18.54
C GLY A 159 59.01 -95.86 18.62
N VAL A 160 59.08 -94.58 18.23
CA VAL A 160 60.32 -93.78 18.21
C VAL A 160 60.69 -93.24 19.61
N PHE A 161 59.77 -93.28 20.57
CA PHE A 161 60.00 -93.12 22.01
C PHE A 161 58.92 -93.89 22.79
#